data_AF-A0A9J8DK84-F1
#
_entry.id   AF-A0A9J8DK84-F1
#
_cell.length_a   1.000
_cell.length_b   1.000
_cell.length_c   1.000
_cell.angle_alpha   90.00
_cell.angle_beta   90.00
_cell.angle_gamma   90.00
#
_symmetry.space_group_name_H-M   'P 1'
#
loop_
_entity.id
_entity.type
_entity.pdbx_description
1 polymer ?
#
loop_
_entity_poly.entity_id
_entity_poly.type
_entity_poly.pdbx_seq_one_letter_code
_entity_poly.pdbx_strand_id
1 'polypeptide(L)'
;MMKQELRAVLIGRQHCGKTSVINTILETRTEAEGDEDVKREGFIDGRRVSLVETPGWWKTFSLSDLSNLSKQQLVRRISLISPGPHAVLIVIRADSAFTDPDWRFLEEHLELLGPKVWTHTLVIFTRGDLIKPEDIEQRIQEEGSALKRLIEKCENKYHVFNNSNHHDQTQVKELFNKIEGIVKTSKGKHFNIDLEKVKEVNEQWEEIQTRANSRKSRVQKERSIVKEKAYVRRLEEISIVVLGWVLGGKSSAGNTILNRDEFAIGGKTRECTRRFGDVDGRKITVLDTPGWWKYFASELNPDFIRSAILESVSECKKFPNAMLLVIPADTTFQEEQKRITEQNMSILGDDVWKHTIVLFTWGDRFKDISIEQHIESEGEALQWLVEKCRNRYHVFDNTDKKNRDQVTELLQKIDEMVAENSSFRLKTWKNHDEKSCQETDKQEDLNMQIRLKDICHFLDEGFKRKAEEIRRKIDKLCMDVLDLNLQDSGSMNDPIDLAQDKPPDSHRPLKAISAPQQDNIPETIKTLLEREFSRWESIIIDGVRKVSRTLNHQLSSLRLRRGKSQWMLLRDGYRTATIMFNILLIKYKIQNQGSLNIQ
;
A
#
# COMPACT_ATOMS: atom_id res chain seq x y z
N MET A 1 -48.93 -3.70 -3.45
CA MET A 1 -48.13 -3.32 -2.27
C MET A 1 -46.72 -3.00 -2.74
N MET A 2 -46.22 -1.78 -2.53
CA MET A 2 -44.81 -1.47 -2.79
C MET A 2 -43.94 -2.33 -1.88
N LYS A 3 -42.98 -3.07 -2.44
CA LYS A 3 -42.00 -3.84 -1.66
C LYS A 3 -41.17 -2.86 -0.81
N GLN A 4 -41.04 -3.12 0.49
CA GLN A 4 -40.20 -2.33 1.40
C GLN A 4 -38.78 -2.19 0.83
N GLU A 5 -38.18 -1.01 0.93
CA GLU A 5 -36.80 -0.75 0.48
C GLU A 5 -35.81 -1.79 1.03
N LEU A 6 -34.87 -2.26 0.21
CA LEU A 6 -33.73 -3.05 0.65
C LEU A 6 -32.50 -2.15 0.80
N ARG A 7 -31.72 -2.36 1.85
CA ARG A 7 -30.56 -1.53 2.17
C ARG A 7 -29.41 -2.44 2.57
N ALA A 8 -28.24 -2.27 1.98
CA ALA A 8 -27.09 -3.10 2.32
C ALA A 8 -25.78 -2.33 2.25
N VAL A 9 -24.80 -2.75 3.05
CA VAL A 9 -23.44 -2.21 3.02
C VAL A 9 -22.49 -3.28 2.54
N LEU A 10 -21.59 -2.95 1.62
CA LEU A 10 -20.56 -3.84 1.11
C LEU A 10 -19.23 -3.54 1.78
N ILE A 11 -18.68 -4.55 2.45
CA ILE A 11 -17.41 -4.51 3.18
C ILE A 11 -16.50 -5.54 2.53
N GLY A 12 -15.26 -5.20 2.22
CA GLY A 12 -14.37 -6.15 1.56
C GLY A 12 -13.01 -5.55 1.27
N ARG A 13 -12.03 -6.42 1.03
CA ARG A 13 -10.67 -6.03 0.64
C ARG A 13 -10.65 -5.08 -0.56
N GLN A 14 -9.58 -4.30 -0.70
CA GLN A 14 -9.40 -3.51 -1.90
C GLN A 14 -9.31 -4.44 -3.13
N HIS A 15 -10.00 -4.05 -4.20
CA HIS A 15 -10.11 -4.84 -5.44
C HIS A 15 -10.75 -6.22 -5.28
N CYS A 16 -11.52 -6.46 -4.21
CA CYS A 16 -12.29 -7.69 -4.09
C CYS A 16 -13.56 -7.71 -4.95
N GLY A 17 -13.87 -6.64 -5.68
CA GLY A 17 -15.02 -6.58 -6.59
C GLY A 17 -16.30 -6.00 -5.98
N LYS A 18 -16.24 -5.27 -4.87
CA LYS A 18 -17.38 -4.55 -4.28
C LYS A 18 -18.15 -3.72 -5.31
N THR A 19 -17.47 -2.81 -6.01
CA THR A 19 -18.09 -2.01 -7.08
C THR A 19 -18.70 -2.87 -8.19
N SER A 20 -18.05 -3.99 -8.56
CA SER A 20 -18.59 -4.92 -9.56
C SER A 20 -19.87 -5.60 -9.09
N VAL A 21 -19.96 -5.95 -7.81
CA VAL A 21 -21.19 -6.49 -7.20
C VAL A 21 -22.30 -5.44 -7.23
N ILE A 22 -22.00 -4.19 -6.86
CA ILE A 22 -22.99 -3.09 -6.91
C ILE A 22 -23.47 -2.86 -8.34
N ASN A 23 -22.56 -2.82 -9.31
CA ASN A 23 -22.88 -2.64 -10.72
C ASN A 23 -23.76 -3.78 -11.26
N THR A 24 -23.50 -5.02 -10.82
CA THR A 24 -24.32 -6.19 -11.20
C THR A 24 -25.71 -6.11 -10.57
N ILE A 25 -25.81 -5.73 -9.29
CA ILE A 25 -27.09 -5.58 -8.59
C ILE A 25 -27.94 -4.46 -9.21
N LEU A 26 -27.34 -3.30 -9.49
CA LEU A 26 -28.07 -2.12 -9.98
C LEU A 26 -28.15 -2.01 -11.51
N GLU A 27 -27.58 -2.96 -12.25
CA GLU A 27 -27.46 -2.91 -13.72
C GLU A 27 -26.76 -1.63 -14.25
N THR A 28 -25.77 -1.12 -13.52
CA THR A 28 -25.04 0.12 -13.86
C THR A 28 -23.61 -0.15 -14.33
N ARG A 29 -23.00 0.79 -15.05
CA ARG A 29 -21.60 0.73 -15.52
C ARG A 29 -20.72 1.85 -14.94
N THR A 30 -21.03 2.35 -13.75
CA THR A 30 -20.28 3.45 -13.15
C THR A 30 -19.10 2.92 -12.32
N GLU A 31 -17.90 3.44 -12.59
CA GLU A 31 -16.78 3.37 -11.65
C GLU A 31 -17.06 4.37 -10.52
N ALA A 32 -16.75 4.04 -9.26
CA ALA A 32 -16.91 4.98 -8.16
C ALA A 32 -15.78 6.02 -8.25
N GLU A 33 -16.09 7.26 -8.61
CA GLU A 33 -15.15 8.38 -8.55
C GLU A 33 -15.65 9.42 -7.53
N GLY A 34 -15.10 9.36 -6.32
CA GLY A 34 -15.28 10.37 -5.28
C GLY A 34 -16.38 10.08 -4.25
N ASP A 35 -16.55 11.03 -3.32
CA ASP A 35 -17.41 10.89 -2.13
C ASP A 35 -18.92 10.85 -2.47
N GLU A 36 -19.32 11.35 -3.66
CA GLU A 36 -20.71 11.35 -4.15
C GLU A 36 -21.17 9.96 -4.65
N ASP A 37 -20.25 9.04 -4.98
CA ASP A 37 -20.57 7.72 -5.56
C ASP A 37 -20.69 6.59 -4.52
N VAL A 38 -20.58 6.92 -3.24
CA VAL A 38 -20.44 5.98 -2.14
C VAL A 38 -21.75 5.29 -1.78
N LYS A 39 -22.86 6.03 -1.90
CA LYS A 39 -24.22 5.50 -1.75
C LYS A 39 -24.87 5.47 -3.11
N ARG A 40 -25.26 4.28 -3.56
CA ARG A 40 -25.94 4.08 -4.84
C ARG A 40 -27.33 3.54 -4.63
N GLU A 41 -28.28 4.11 -5.35
CA GLU A 41 -29.68 3.74 -5.26
C GLU A 41 -30.21 3.32 -6.63
N GLY A 42 -31.14 2.38 -6.64
CA GLY A 42 -31.79 1.91 -7.86
C GLY A 42 -33.06 1.13 -7.58
N PHE A 43 -33.64 0.56 -8.63
CA PHE A 43 -34.86 -0.24 -8.56
C PHE A 43 -34.65 -1.62 -9.18
N ILE A 44 -35.07 -2.66 -8.48
CA ILE A 44 -35.02 -4.05 -8.93
C ILE A 44 -36.40 -4.67 -8.70
N ASP A 45 -37.03 -5.18 -9.75
CA ASP A 45 -38.39 -5.75 -9.69
C ASP A 45 -39.40 -4.85 -8.93
N GLY A 46 -39.32 -3.53 -9.16
CA GLY A 46 -40.18 -2.52 -8.53
C GLY A 46 -39.87 -2.23 -7.05
N ARG A 47 -38.78 -2.77 -6.49
CA ARG A 47 -38.30 -2.53 -5.13
C ARG A 47 -37.13 -1.55 -5.13
N ARG A 48 -37.18 -0.53 -4.28
CA ARG A 48 -36.04 0.39 -4.08
C ARG A 48 -34.90 -0.33 -3.37
N VAL A 49 -33.68 -0.14 -3.84
CA VAL A 49 -32.46 -0.73 -3.29
C VAL A 49 -31.44 0.39 -3.07
N SER A 50 -30.85 0.43 -1.87
CA SER A 50 -29.82 1.40 -1.49
C SER A 50 -28.58 0.65 -1.00
N LEU A 51 -27.46 0.81 -1.70
CA LEU A 51 -26.20 0.13 -1.44
C LEU A 51 -25.14 1.15 -1.05
N VAL A 52 -24.37 0.88 0.00
CA VAL A 52 -23.19 1.68 0.33
C VAL A 52 -21.93 0.83 0.20
N GLU A 53 -20.94 1.35 -0.52
CA GLU A 53 -19.61 0.76 -0.59
C GLU A 53 -18.72 1.34 0.52
N THR A 54 -18.09 0.48 1.35
CA THR A 54 -17.06 0.96 2.28
C THR A 54 -15.68 0.96 1.60
N PRO A 55 -14.76 1.84 2.01
CA PRO A 55 -13.36 1.76 1.58
C PRO A 55 -12.80 0.36 1.79
N GLY A 56 -12.05 -0.15 0.81
CA GLY A 56 -11.45 -1.46 0.92
C GLY A 56 -10.20 -1.45 1.78
N TRP A 57 -10.07 -2.39 2.72
CA TRP A 57 -8.82 -2.57 3.43
C TRP A 57 -7.80 -3.31 2.57
N TRP A 58 -6.53 -3.08 2.87
CA TRP A 58 -5.42 -3.76 2.22
C TRP A 58 -5.00 -4.98 3.06
N LYS A 59 -4.45 -6.00 2.40
CA LYS A 59 -4.22 -7.38 2.91
C LYS A 59 -3.48 -7.48 4.26
N THR A 60 -2.87 -6.42 4.76
CA THR A 60 -1.71 -6.55 5.66
C THR A 60 -1.58 -5.47 6.73
N PHE A 61 -2.68 -4.87 7.13
CA PHE A 61 -2.66 -4.03 8.33
C PHE A 61 -3.27 -4.82 9.49
N SER A 62 -2.62 -4.82 10.65
CA SER A 62 -3.38 -4.95 11.89
C SER A 62 -4.27 -3.71 11.99
N LEU A 63 -5.44 -3.81 12.63
CA LEU A 63 -6.26 -2.62 12.86
C LEU A 63 -5.49 -1.55 13.64
N SER A 64 -4.46 -1.93 14.43
CA SER A 64 -3.56 -0.98 15.10
C SER A 64 -2.79 -0.06 14.15
N ASP A 65 -2.50 -0.52 12.94
CA ASP A 65 -1.62 0.16 11.99
C ASP A 65 -2.38 1.03 10.97
N LEU A 66 -3.72 0.91 10.96
CA LEU A 66 -4.60 1.83 10.24
C LEU A 66 -4.64 3.17 10.93
N SER A 67 -4.60 4.23 10.11
CA SER A 67 -4.94 5.57 10.54
C SER A 67 -6.29 5.59 11.25
N ASN A 68 -6.42 6.44 12.28
CA ASN A 68 -7.69 6.59 13.01
C ASN A 68 -8.84 6.93 12.07
N LEU A 69 -8.54 7.70 11.03
CA LEU A 69 -9.47 8.05 9.97
C LEU A 69 -10.04 6.82 9.26
N SER A 70 -9.19 5.86 8.91
CA SER A 70 -9.62 4.64 8.22
C SER A 70 -10.51 3.77 9.10
N LYS A 71 -10.34 3.81 10.43
CA LYS A 71 -11.22 3.12 11.39
C LYS A 71 -12.61 3.77 11.45
N GLN A 72 -12.65 5.10 11.52
CA GLN A 72 -13.89 5.88 11.59
C GLN A 72 -14.72 5.78 10.30
N GLN A 73 -14.07 5.61 9.14
CA GLN A 73 -14.75 5.48 7.85
C GLN A 73 -15.80 4.35 7.85
N LEU A 74 -15.58 3.23 8.52
CA LEU A 74 -16.58 2.16 8.58
C LEU A 74 -17.89 2.64 9.22
N VAL A 75 -17.81 3.25 10.39
CA VAL A 75 -18.97 3.75 11.14
C VAL A 75 -19.67 4.86 10.34
N ARG A 76 -18.91 5.78 9.74
CA ARG A 76 -19.43 6.88 8.92
C ARG A 76 -20.15 6.40 7.67
N ARG A 77 -19.60 5.41 6.97
CA ARG A 77 -20.19 4.90 5.73
C ARG A 77 -21.50 4.18 6.01
N ILE A 78 -21.58 3.40 7.09
CA ILE A 78 -22.82 2.68 7.43
C ILE A 78 -23.91 3.66 7.91
N SER A 79 -23.55 4.77 8.56
CA SER A 79 -24.53 5.79 8.97
C SER A 79 -25.18 6.55 7.80
N LEU A 80 -24.62 6.47 6.58
CA LEU A 80 -25.26 7.00 5.37
C LEU A 80 -26.54 6.24 4.99
N ILE A 81 -26.74 5.04 5.55
CA ILE A 81 -27.94 4.22 5.34
C ILE A 81 -28.89 4.38 6.52
N SER A 82 -29.99 5.14 6.33
CA SER A 82 -31.05 5.31 7.32
C SER A 82 -32.27 4.43 7.00
N PRO A 83 -32.96 3.84 8.01
CA PRO A 83 -32.61 3.77 9.44
C PRO A 83 -31.49 2.77 9.80
N GLY A 84 -30.95 2.07 8.80
CA GLY A 84 -29.85 1.10 8.94
C GLY A 84 -29.87 0.04 7.83
N PRO A 85 -28.78 -0.71 7.62
CA PRO A 85 -28.75 -1.75 6.61
C PRO A 85 -29.55 -2.99 7.04
N HIS A 86 -30.24 -3.60 6.08
CA HIS A 86 -30.88 -4.90 6.24
C HIS A 86 -29.85 -6.05 6.14
N ALA A 87 -28.78 -5.84 5.39
CA ALA A 87 -27.69 -6.81 5.25
C ALA A 87 -26.32 -6.12 5.20
N VAL A 88 -25.31 -6.78 5.77
CA VAL A 88 -23.90 -6.42 5.64
C VAL A 88 -23.22 -7.49 4.79
N LEU A 89 -22.70 -7.10 3.63
CA LEU A 89 -22.20 -8.00 2.60
C LEU A 89 -20.67 -8.02 2.63
N ILE A 90 -20.07 -9.12 3.07
CA ILE A 90 -18.61 -9.30 3.11
C ILE A 90 -18.14 -9.85 1.77
N VAL A 91 -17.51 -9.01 0.95
CA VAL A 91 -17.07 -9.36 -0.39
C VAL A 91 -15.65 -9.94 -0.37
N ILE A 92 -15.53 -11.21 -0.78
CA ILE A 92 -14.29 -11.96 -0.89
C ILE A 92 -14.12 -12.43 -2.33
N ARG A 93 -12.88 -12.49 -2.80
CA ARG A 93 -12.57 -13.08 -4.09
C ARG A 93 -12.45 -14.58 -3.95
N ALA A 94 -13.27 -15.28 -4.71
CA ALA A 94 -13.19 -16.72 -4.79
C ALA A 94 -11.83 -17.15 -5.34
N ASP A 95 -11.14 -16.38 -6.19
CA ASP A 95 -9.81 -16.78 -6.72
C ASP A 95 -8.61 -16.35 -5.85
N SER A 96 -8.83 -15.92 -4.60
CA SER A 96 -7.78 -15.43 -3.70
C SER A 96 -7.86 -16.08 -2.33
N ALA A 97 -6.72 -16.56 -1.82
CA ALA A 97 -6.62 -17.07 -0.47
C ALA A 97 -7.08 -16.04 0.58
N PHE A 98 -7.89 -16.51 1.53
CA PHE A 98 -8.33 -15.79 2.72
C PHE A 98 -7.64 -16.39 3.95
N THR A 99 -6.75 -15.61 4.56
CA THR A 99 -5.77 -16.08 5.54
C THR A 99 -6.13 -15.64 6.97
N ASP A 100 -5.49 -16.22 8.00
CA ASP A 100 -5.76 -15.81 9.40
C ASP A 100 -5.56 -14.29 9.67
N PRO A 101 -4.57 -13.60 9.06
CA PRO A 101 -4.49 -12.14 9.13
C PRO A 101 -5.70 -11.43 8.52
N ASP A 102 -6.27 -11.95 7.42
CA ASP A 102 -7.49 -11.38 6.83
C ASP A 102 -8.69 -11.53 7.78
N TRP A 103 -8.80 -12.70 8.43
CA TRP A 103 -9.83 -12.98 9.44
C TRP A 103 -9.71 -12.04 10.65
N ARG A 104 -8.53 -11.96 11.27
CA ARG A 104 -8.29 -11.10 12.45
C ARG A 104 -8.64 -9.65 12.17
N PHE A 105 -8.19 -9.13 11.02
CA PHE A 105 -8.52 -7.79 10.61
C PHE A 105 -10.04 -7.59 10.46
N LEU A 106 -10.70 -8.48 9.74
CA LEU A 106 -12.13 -8.38 9.47
C LEU A 106 -12.96 -8.47 10.76
N GLU A 107 -12.57 -9.35 11.67
CA GLU A 107 -13.19 -9.51 12.98
C GLU A 107 -13.06 -8.23 13.81
N GLU A 108 -11.85 -7.71 13.99
CA GLU A 108 -11.59 -6.44 14.70
C GLU A 108 -12.33 -5.26 14.06
N HIS A 109 -12.37 -5.21 12.72
CA HIS A 109 -12.98 -4.12 11.97
C HIS A 109 -14.50 -4.11 12.13
N LEU A 110 -15.16 -5.27 12.05
CA LEU A 110 -16.61 -5.40 12.25
C LEU A 110 -17.01 -5.29 13.73
N GLU A 111 -16.11 -5.60 14.65
CA GLU A 111 -16.34 -5.41 16.10
C GLU A 111 -16.54 -3.94 16.46
N LEU A 112 -16.04 -2.99 15.66
CA LEU A 112 -16.36 -1.56 15.77
C LEU A 112 -17.87 -1.28 15.66
N LEU A 113 -18.66 -2.17 15.06
CA LEU A 113 -20.12 -2.03 14.93
C LEU A 113 -20.86 -2.77 16.05
N GLY A 114 -20.15 -3.56 16.84
CA GLY A 114 -20.70 -4.41 17.88
C GLY A 114 -21.09 -5.80 17.39
N PRO A 115 -21.27 -6.75 18.32
CA PRO A 115 -21.38 -8.18 17.99
C PRO A 115 -22.65 -8.56 17.22
N LYS A 116 -23.69 -7.71 17.26
CA LYS A 116 -24.98 -7.98 16.58
C LYS A 116 -24.86 -7.91 15.06
N VAL A 117 -23.81 -7.28 14.52
CA VAL A 117 -23.64 -7.12 13.06
C VAL A 117 -23.65 -8.46 12.33
N TRP A 118 -23.06 -9.51 12.92
CA TRP A 118 -22.95 -10.84 12.33
C TRP A 118 -24.30 -11.51 12.03
N THR A 119 -25.36 -11.16 12.75
CA THR A 119 -26.71 -11.68 12.48
C THR A 119 -27.27 -11.15 11.15
N HIS A 120 -26.84 -9.97 10.73
CA HIS A 120 -27.19 -9.32 9.46
C HIS A 120 -26.15 -9.53 8.36
N THR A 121 -25.09 -10.30 8.62
CA THR A 121 -23.97 -10.47 7.69
C THR A 121 -24.15 -11.64 6.73
N LEU A 122 -23.74 -11.45 5.46
CA LEU A 122 -23.67 -12.49 4.43
C LEU A 122 -22.36 -12.37 3.65
N VAL A 123 -21.70 -13.49 3.37
CA VAL A 123 -20.46 -13.50 2.58
C VAL A 123 -20.77 -13.58 1.08
N ILE A 124 -20.14 -12.71 0.29
CA ILE A 124 -20.22 -12.71 -1.17
C ILE A 124 -18.89 -13.16 -1.75
N PHE A 125 -18.89 -14.29 -2.46
CA PHE A 125 -17.78 -14.73 -3.28
C PHE A 125 -17.90 -14.13 -4.69
N THR A 126 -16.90 -13.35 -5.09
CA THR A 126 -16.77 -12.81 -6.44
C THR A 126 -15.84 -13.69 -7.27
N ARG A 127 -15.93 -13.58 -8.60
CA ARG A 127 -15.18 -14.43 -9.54
C ARG A 127 -15.56 -15.91 -9.45
N GLY A 128 -16.84 -16.20 -9.16
CA GLY A 128 -17.37 -17.56 -9.26
C GLY A 128 -17.36 -18.12 -10.68
N ASP A 129 -17.05 -17.33 -11.70
CA ASP A 129 -16.76 -17.81 -13.05
C ASP A 129 -15.44 -18.58 -13.17
N LEU A 130 -14.51 -18.37 -12.24
CA LEU A 130 -13.19 -19.01 -12.26
C LEU A 130 -13.15 -20.29 -11.42
N ILE A 131 -14.25 -20.63 -10.74
CA ILE A 131 -14.32 -21.72 -9.75
C ILE A 131 -15.67 -22.42 -9.90
N LYS A 132 -15.69 -23.75 -10.00
CA LYS A 132 -16.97 -24.46 -10.13
C LYS A 132 -17.74 -24.38 -8.80
N PRO A 133 -19.08 -24.40 -8.82
CA PRO A 133 -19.88 -24.34 -7.59
C PRO A 133 -19.48 -25.39 -6.54
N GLU A 134 -19.14 -26.60 -6.99
CA GLU A 134 -18.70 -27.72 -6.14
C GLU A 134 -17.36 -27.45 -5.46
N ASP A 135 -16.50 -26.65 -6.10
CA ASP A 135 -15.16 -26.33 -5.63
C ASP A 135 -15.18 -25.28 -4.50
N ILE A 136 -16.26 -24.51 -4.34
CA ILE A 136 -16.36 -23.49 -3.27
C ILE A 136 -16.56 -24.13 -1.91
N GLU A 137 -17.43 -25.14 -1.82
CA GLU A 137 -17.63 -25.90 -0.58
C GLU A 137 -16.37 -26.67 -0.20
N GLN A 138 -15.73 -27.30 -1.19
CA GLN A 138 -14.44 -27.95 -0.99
C GLN A 138 -13.37 -26.95 -0.51
N ARG A 139 -13.31 -25.76 -1.11
CA ARG A 139 -12.40 -24.68 -0.68
C ARG A 139 -12.70 -24.18 0.73
N ILE A 140 -13.97 -24.06 1.13
CA ILE A 140 -14.31 -23.69 2.52
C ILE A 140 -13.76 -24.74 3.50
N GLN A 141 -13.71 -26.02 3.11
CA GLN A 141 -13.12 -27.09 3.93
C GLN A 141 -11.58 -27.14 3.85
N GLU A 142 -10.98 -26.87 2.69
CA GLU A 142 -9.54 -27.08 2.41
C GLU A 142 -8.67 -25.84 2.63
N GLU A 143 -9.20 -24.63 2.44
CA GLU A 143 -8.41 -23.39 2.35
C GLU A 143 -8.02 -22.77 3.70
N GLY A 144 -8.17 -23.55 4.79
CA GLY A 144 -7.66 -23.23 6.13
C GLY A 144 -8.72 -22.75 7.12
N SER A 145 -8.32 -22.62 8.40
CA SER A 145 -9.21 -22.26 9.51
C SER A 145 -9.89 -20.90 9.37
N ALA A 146 -9.26 -19.95 8.66
CA ALA A 146 -9.74 -18.57 8.57
C ALA A 146 -11.06 -18.43 7.79
N LEU A 147 -11.13 -18.99 6.57
CA LEU A 147 -12.32 -18.88 5.73
C LEU A 147 -13.49 -19.65 6.33
N LYS A 148 -13.21 -20.85 6.85
CA LYS A 148 -14.20 -21.67 7.57
C LYS A 148 -14.79 -20.93 8.76
N ARG A 149 -13.95 -20.33 9.62
CA ARG A 149 -14.40 -19.51 10.76
C ARG A 149 -15.29 -18.36 10.33
N LEU A 150 -14.96 -17.67 9.23
CA LEU A 150 -15.80 -16.59 8.71
C LEU A 150 -17.18 -17.08 8.32
N ILE A 151 -17.26 -18.16 7.55
CA ILE A 151 -18.53 -18.72 7.09
C ILE A 151 -19.37 -19.21 8.28
N GLU A 152 -18.76 -19.89 9.24
CA GLU A 152 -19.41 -20.33 10.48
C GLU A 152 -19.92 -19.13 11.31
N LYS A 153 -19.11 -18.06 11.46
CA LYS A 153 -19.51 -16.82 12.15
C LYS A 153 -20.68 -16.12 11.45
N CYS A 154 -20.78 -16.28 10.13
CA CYS A 154 -21.90 -15.80 9.32
C CYS A 154 -23.03 -16.83 9.22
N GLU A 155 -23.13 -17.82 10.11
CA GLU A 155 -24.20 -18.85 10.13
C GLU A 155 -24.36 -19.58 8.79
N ASN A 156 -23.25 -19.81 8.08
CA ASN A 156 -23.20 -20.41 6.73
C ASN A 156 -23.96 -19.61 5.65
N LYS A 157 -24.20 -18.32 5.88
CA LYS A 157 -24.82 -17.41 4.90
C LYS A 157 -23.77 -16.92 3.91
N TYR A 158 -23.75 -17.49 2.71
CA TYR A 158 -22.92 -17.00 1.61
C TYR A 158 -23.65 -17.03 0.25
N HIS A 159 -23.15 -16.26 -0.72
CA HIS A 159 -23.62 -16.21 -2.10
C HIS A 159 -22.44 -16.06 -3.06
N VAL A 160 -22.58 -16.57 -4.29
CA VAL A 160 -21.50 -16.63 -5.28
C VAL A 160 -21.94 -15.87 -6.52
N PHE A 161 -21.18 -14.84 -6.92
CA PHE A 161 -21.40 -14.10 -8.15
C PHE A 161 -20.51 -14.60 -9.28
N ASN A 162 -21.13 -14.85 -10.43
CA ASN A 162 -20.43 -14.98 -11.70
C ASN A 162 -20.24 -13.59 -12.31
N ASN A 163 -19.03 -13.05 -12.17
CA ASN A 163 -18.74 -11.70 -12.67
C ASN A 163 -18.52 -11.66 -14.19
N SER A 164 -18.50 -12.80 -14.88
CA SER A 164 -18.43 -12.84 -16.34
C SER A 164 -19.82 -12.73 -16.99
N ASN A 165 -20.90 -12.89 -16.22
CA ASN A 165 -22.28 -12.82 -16.72
C ASN A 165 -23.12 -11.77 -15.96
N HIS A 166 -22.73 -10.49 -16.09
CA HIS A 166 -23.39 -9.36 -15.42
C HIS A 166 -24.88 -9.14 -15.80
N HIS A 167 -25.41 -9.85 -16.80
CA HIS A 167 -26.81 -9.78 -17.21
C HIS A 167 -27.68 -10.89 -16.61
N ASP A 168 -27.08 -11.82 -15.84
CA ASP A 168 -27.82 -12.89 -15.20
C ASP A 168 -28.55 -12.42 -13.93
N GLN A 169 -29.78 -11.95 -14.13
CA GLN A 169 -30.65 -11.51 -13.05
C GLN A 169 -31.09 -12.64 -12.11
N THR A 170 -30.83 -13.91 -12.42
CA THR A 170 -31.13 -15.02 -11.49
C THR A 170 -30.25 -14.95 -10.24
N GLN A 171 -28.96 -14.60 -10.39
CA GLN A 171 -28.02 -14.47 -9.28
C GLN A 171 -28.44 -13.35 -8.32
N VAL A 172 -28.89 -12.22 -8.88
CA VAL A 172 -29.41 -11.08 -8.10
C VAL A 172 -30.68 -11.49 -7.34
N LYS A 173 -31.61 -12.19 -8.00
CA LYS A 173 -32.84 -12.69 -7.35
C LYS A 173 -32.53 -13.67 -6.21
N GLU A 174 -31.59 -14.58 -6.40
CA GLU A 174 -31.15 -15.51 -5.36
C GLU A 174 -30.50 -14.81 -4.17
N LEU A 175 -29.62 -13.83 -4.41
CA LEU A 175 -29.05 -12.99 -3.36
C LEU A 175 -30.16 -12.29 -2.56
N PHE A 176 -31.16 -11.73 -3.25
CA PHE A 176 -32.26 -11.03 -2.61
C PHE A 176 -33.12 -11.97 -1.77
N ASN A 177 -33.37 -13.19 -2.23
CA ASN A 177 -34.05 -14.21 -1.43
C ASN A 177 -33.28 -14.53 -0.14
N LYS A 178 -31.94 -14.62 -0.21
CA LYS A 178 -31.08 -14.82 0.97
C LYS A 178 -31.16 -13.63 1.93
N ILE A 179 -31.11 -12.39 1.43
CA ILE A 179 -31.26 -11.18 2.25
C ILE A 179 -32.66 -11.11 2.88
N GLU A 180 -33.71 -11.49 2.16
CA GLU A 180 -35.06 -11.58 2.73
C GLU A 180 -35.14 -12.63 3.85
N GLY A 181 -34.42 -13.74 3.73
CA GLY A 181 -34.24 -14.70 4.82
C GLY A 181 -33.67 -14.03 6.07
N ILE A 182 -32.60 -13.25 5.93
CA ILE A 182 -31.98 -12.49 7.03
C ILE A 182 -32.99 -11.52 7.67
N VAL A 183 -33.75 -10.79 6.85
CA VAL A 183 -34.76 -9.84 7.33
C VAL A 183 -35.90 -10.56 8.05
N LYS A 184 -36.36 -11.71 7.56
CA LYS A 184 -37.40 -12.52 8.19
C LYS A 184 -36.95 -13.04 9.55
N THR A 185 -35.75 -13.62 9.64
CA THR A 185 -35.15 -14.07 10.91
C THR A 185 -34.99 -12.92 11.90
N SER A 186 -34.69 -11.71 11.38
CA SER A 186 -34.60 -10.48 12.17
C SER A 186 -35.96 -9.83 12.49
N LYS A 187 -37.10 -10.49 12.19
CA LYS A 187 -38.46 -9.96 12.38
C LYS A 187 -38.70 -8.60 11.70
N GLY A 188 -38.11 -8.41 10.53
CA GLY A 188 -38.19 -7.16 9.76
C GLY A 188 -37.26 -6.05 10.27
N LYS A 189 -36.44 -6.30 11.30
CA LYS A 189 -35.52 -5.29 11.85
C LYS A 189 -34.24 -5.21 11.01
N HIS A 190 -33.87 -4.00 10.65
CA HIS A 190 -32.54 -3.68 10.13
C HIS A 190 -31.50 -3.74 11.27
N PHE A 191 -30.23 -3.85 10.90
CA PHE A 191 -29.14 -3.63 11.83
C PHE A 191 -29.22 -2.20 12.36
N ASN A 192 -29.14 -2.05 13.68
CA ASN A 192 -29.13 -0.75 14.32
C ASN A 192 -27.71 -0.46 14.79
N ILE A 193 -27.10 0.57 14.22
CA ILE A 193 -25.83 1.08 14.72
C ILE A 193 -26.13 1.88 15.98
N ASP A 194 -25.20 1.84 16.92
CA ASP A 194 -25.21 2.76 18.05
C ASP A 194 -25.16 4.22 17.56
N LEU A 195 -26.28 4.94 17.73
CA LEU A 195 -26.43 6.32 17.30
C LEU A 195 -25.54 7.28 18.09
N GLU A 196 -25.22 6.97 19.35
CA GLU A 196 -24.29 7.77 20.14
C GLU A 196 -22.89 7.68 19.56
N LYS A 197 -22.44 6.46 19.24
CA LYS A 197 -21.15 6.24 18.57
C LYS A 197 -21.09 6.90 17.19
N VAL A 198 -22.18 6.85 16.42
CA VAL A 198 -22.25 7.55 15.12
C VAL A 198 -22.13 9.06 15.29
N LYS A 199 -22.83 9.62 16.28
CA LYS A 199 -22.78 11.05 16.59
C LYS A 199 -21.35 11.47 16.97
N GLU A 200 -20.71 10.75 17.89
CA GLU A 200 -19.33 11.00 18.31
C GLU A 200 -18.36 10.99 17.11
N VAL A 201 -18.43 9.95 16.26
CA VAL A 201 -17.56 9.83 15.09
C VAL A 201 -17.81 10.94 14.07
N ASN A 202 -19.06 11.36 13.88
CA ASN A 202 -19.41 12.44 12.97
C ASN A 202 -18.92 13.80 13.49
N GLU A 203 -19.09 14.10 14.78
CA GLU A 203 -18.59 15.33 15.42
C GLU A 203 -17.06 15.40 15.31
N GLN A 204 -16.35 14.31 15.64
CA GLN A 204 -14.90 14.21 15.46
C GLN A 204 -14.48 14.46 14.01
N TRP A 205 -15.24 13.94 13.05
CA TRP A 205 -14.94 14.15 11.63
C TRP A 205 -15.15 15.61 11.20
N GLU A 206 -16.22 16.27 11.64
CA GLU A 206 -16.49 17.68 11.35
C GLU A 206 -15.39 18.60 11.92
N GLU A 207 -14.89 18.29 13.11
CA GLU A 207 -13.73 18.98 13.68
C GLU A 207 -12.46 18.76 12.85
N ILE A 208 -12.21 17.53 12.41
CA ILE A 208 -11.08 17.20 11.53
C ILE A 208 -11.21 17.96 10.19
N GLN A 209 -12.40 18.02 9.60
CA GLN A 209 -12.66 18.80 8.38
C GLN A 209 -12.31 20.27 8.57
N THR A 210 -12.78 20.85 9.67
CA THR A 210 -12.58 22.27 9.98
C THR A 210 -11.10 22.58 10.14
N ARG A 211 -10.37 21.75 10.88
CA ARG A 211 -8.92 21.87 11.05
C ARG A 211 -8.17 21.69 9.73
N ALA A 212 -8.53 20.68 8.94
CA ALA A 212 -7.90 20.38 7.66
C ALA A 212 -8.07 21.54 6.66
N ASN A 213 -9.27 22.09 6.55
CA ASN A 213 -9.57 23.26 5.72
C ASN A 213 -8.80 24.50 6.19
N SER A 214 -8.68 24.68 7.50
CA SER A 214 -7.89 25.77 8.10
C SER A 214 -6.40 25.62 7.78
N ARG A 215 -5.83 24.41 7.92
CA ARG A 215 -4.43 24.11 7.55
C ARG A 215 -4.20 24.36 6.07
N LYS A 216 -5.07 23.85 5.20
CA LYS A 216 -4.98 24.03 3.75
C LYS A 216 -4.96 25.52 3.38
N SER A 217 -5.86 26.30 3.97
CA SER A 217 -5.95 27.75 3.75
C SER A 217 -4.69 28.48 4.25
N ARG A 218 -4.16 28.10 5.44
CA ARG A 218 -2.92 28.65 6.00
C ARG A 218 -1.73 28.40 5.07
N VAL A 219 -1.53 27.16 4.63
CA VAL A 219 -0.44 26.77 3.73
C VAL A 219 -0.53 27.49 2.39
N GLN A 220 -1.72 27.58 1.80
CA GLN A 220 -1.91 28.30 0.53
C GLN A 220 -1.60 29.80 0.66
N LYS A 221 -2.01 30.42 1.78
CA LYS A 221 -1.72 31.82 2.07
C LYS A 221 -0.22 32.05 2.25
N GLU A 222 0.47 31.20 3.02
CA GLU A 222 1.92 31.27 3.21
C GLU A 222 2.68 31.14 1.88
N ARG A 223 2.32 30.15 1.04
CA ARG A 223 2.91 29.99 -0.29
C ARG A 223 2.68 31.20 -1.19
N SER A 224 1.50 31.82 -1.12
CA SER A 224 1.17 33.02 -1.91
C SER A 224 2.03 34.22 -1.49
N ILE A 225 2.21 34.41 -0.18
CA ILE A 225 3.09 35.46 0.38
C ILE A 225 4.53 35.26 -0.09
N VAL A 226 5.01 34.02 -0.13
CA VAL A 226 6.38 33.70 -0.56
C VAL A 226 6.57 34.01 -2.04
N LYS A 227 5.59 33.66 -2.88
CA LYS A 227 5.61 33.99 -4.31
C LYS A 227 5.60 35.51 -4.57
N GLU A 228 4.95 36.28 -3.71
CA GLU A 228 4.86 37.74 -3.83
C GLU A 228 6.12 38.45 -3.28
N LYS A 229 6.62 38.02 -2.13
CA LYS A 229 7.71 38.70 -1.40
C LYS A 229 9.11 38.20 -1.76
N ALA A 230 9.25 36.91 -2.03
CA ALA A 230 10.52 36.33 -2.42
C ALA A 230 10.61 36.36 -3.95
N TYR A 231 11.76 36.76 -4.49
CA TYR A 231 12.04 36.55 -5.91
C TYR A 231 12.29 35.05 -6.13
N VAL A 232 11.22 34.28 -6.27
CA VAL A 232 11.27 32.82 -6.48
C VAL A 232 11.85 32.57 -7.86
N ARG A 233 13.16 32.31 -7.91
CA ARG A 233 13.85 31.89 -9.13
C ARG A 233 13.58 30.41 -9.35
N ARG A 234 13.17 30.07 -10.57
CA ARG A 234 13.19 28.68 -11.04
C ARG A 234 14.66 28.21 -11.07
N LEU A 235 15.00 27.22 -10.26
CA LEU A 235 16.37 26.67 -10.25
C LEU A 235 16.61 25.81 -11.50
N GLU A 236 17.68 26.08 -12.23
CA GLU A 236 18.06 25.27 -13.41
C GLU A 236 18.64 23.90 -13.01
N GLU A 237 19.30 23.83 -11.85
CA GLU A 237 19.87 22.61 -11.30
C GLU A 237 19.34 22.40 -9.87
N ILE A 238 18.79 21.21 -9.59
CA ILE A 238 18.27 20.84 -8.27
C ILE A 238 18.94 19.54 -7.81
N SER A 239 19.47 19.54 -6.59
CA SER A 239 19.88 18.34 -5.87
C SER A 239 18.92 18.01 -4.74
N ILE A 240 18.37 16.80 -4.77
CA ILE A 240 17.37 16.28 -3.83
C ILE A 240 17.94 15.07 -3.11
N VAL A 241 17.84 15.05 -1.78
CA VAL A 241 18.15 13.88 -0.95
C VAL A 241 16.85 13.30 -0.43
N VAL A 242 16.66 11.99 -0.60
CA VAL A 242 15.44 11.29 -0.17
C VAL A 242 15.74 10.49 1.10
N LEU A 243 15.13 10.90 2.20
CA LEU A 243 15.29 10.34 3.55
C LEU A 243 14.00 9.64 4.01
N GLY A 244 14.06 8.86 5.09
CA GLY A 244 12.89 8.18 5.65
C GLY A 244 13.11 6.69 5.90
N TRP A 245 12.09 6.01 6.43
CA TRP A 245 12.25 4.64 6.89
C TRP A 245 12.42 3.59 5.76
N VAL A 246 12.92 2.41 6.11
CA VAL A 246 12.98 1.22 5.25
C VAL A 246 11.59 0.92 4.70
N LEU A 247 11.48 0.62 3.40
CA LEU A 247 10.21 0.40 2.69
C LEU A 247 9.23 1.60 2.68
N GLY A 248 9.72 2.81 2.98
CA GLY A 248 8.91 4.03 2.89
C GLY A 248 8.51 4.45 1.46
N GLY A 249 9.08 3.82 0.44
CA GLY A 249 8.84 4.18 -0.95
C GLY A 249 9.80 5.27 -1.49
N LYS A 250 10.97 5.45 -0.86
CA LYS A 250 12.01 6.40 -1.27
C LYS A 250 12.47 6.20 -2.71
N SER A 251 12.90 4.98 -3.05
CA SER A 251 13.33 4.61 -4.41
C SER A 251 12.21 4.80 -5.45
N SER A 252 10.96 4.48 -5.08
CA SER A 252 9.80 4.74 -5.94
C SER A 252 9.59 6.25 -6.17
N ALA A 253 9.67 7.07 -5.12
CA ALA A 253 9.57 8.52 -5.24
C ALA A 253 10.70 9.11 -6.10
N GLY A 254 11.95 8.62 -5.95
CA GLY A 254 13.07 9.01 -6.80
C GLY A 254 12.83 8.71 -8.28
N ASN A 255 12.26 7.53 -8.58
CA ASN A 255 11.87 7.17 -9.95
C ASN A 255 10.74 8.03 -10.50
N THR A 256 9.74 8.36 -9.67
CA THR A 256 8.64 9.28 -10.03
C THR A 256 9.21 10.66 -10.40
N ILE A 257 10.11 11.20 -9.57
CA ILE A 257 10.78 12.50 -9.82
C ILE A 257 11.51 12.46 -11.16
N LEU A 258 12.40 11.47 -11.36
CA LEU A 258 13.24 11.36 -12.55
C LEU A 258 12.47 10.95 -13.83
N ASN A 259 11.23 10.48 -13.70
CA ASN A 259 10.42 9.92 -14.78
C ASN A 259 11.02 8.64 -15.43
N ARG A 260 11.73 7.83 -14.63
CA ARG A 260 12.39 6.60 -15.10
C ARG A 260 12.70 5.66 -13.95
N ASP A 261 12.81 4.37 -14.26
CA ASP A 261 13.10 3.32 -13.28
C ASP A 261 14.63 3.17 -13.06
N GLU A 262 15.25 4.18 -12.44
CA GLU A 262 16.70 4.25 -12.18
C GLU A 262 17.12 3.61 -10.85
N PHE A 263 16.22 3.67 -9.87
CA PHE A 263 16.37 3.03 -8.57
C PHE A 263 15.65 1.69 -8.54
N ALA A 264 16.30 0.67 -7.98
CA ALA A 264 15.66 -0.62 -7.76
C ALA A 264 14.51 -0.47 -6.75
N ILE A 265 13.34 -1.02 -7.09
CA ILE A 265 12.16 -1.02 -6.21
C ILE A 265 11.94 -2.44 -5.70
N GLY A 266 11.45 -2.56 -4.47
CA GLY A 266 11.05 -3.85 -3.90
C GLY A 266 12.13 -4.48 -3.04
N GLY A 267 12.93 -3.68 -2.34
CA GLY A 267 13.84 -4.13 -1.28
C GLY A 267 14.43 -2.96 -0.49
N LYS A 268 15.33 -3.25 0.46
CA LYS A 268 16.03 -2.24 1.27
C LYS A 268 17.22 -1.66 0.50
N THR A 269 17.29 -0.34 0.38
CA THR A 269 18.47 0.38 -0.11
C THR A 269 19.63 0.19 0.87
N ARG A 270 20.73 -0.42 0.43
CA ARG A 270 21.91 -0.72 1.27
C ARG A 270 22.97 0.39 1.23
N GLU A 271 23.07 1.07 0.10
CA GLU A 271 24.07 2.12 -0.13
C GLU A 271 23.38 3.35 -0.75
N CYS A 272 23.95 4.54 -0.51
CA CYS A 272 23.48 5.75 -1.16
C CYS A 272 23.69 5.65 -2.68
N THR A 273 22.64 5.87 -3.46
CA THR A 273 22.73 5.87 -4.91
C THR A 273 22.34 7.23 -5.47
N ARG A 274 23.25 7.82 -6.27
CA ARG A 274 23.01 9.10 -6.95
C ARG A 274 22.59 8.84 -8.39
N ARG A 275 21.52 9.52 -8.82
CA ARG A 275 21.02 9.48 -10.20
C ARG A 275 20.70 10.88 -10.67
N PHE A 276 20.85 11.11 -11.96
CA PHE A 276 20.64 12.40 -12.60
C PHE A 276 19.44 12.32 -13.53
N GLY A 277 18.90 13.44 -14.02
CA GLY A 277 17.95 13.48 -15.13
C GLY A 277 17.48 14.87 -15.51
N ASP A 278 17.03 15.01 -16.75
CA ASP A 278 16.36 16.22 -17.21
C ASP A 278 14.86 16.05 -16.98
N VAL A 279 14.29 16.92 -16.14
CA VAL A 279 12.86 16.92 -15.79
C VAL A 279 12.34 18.33 -15.89
N ASP A 280 11.31 18.53 -16.71
CA ASP A 280 10.72 19.84 -17.01
C ASP A 280 11.78 20.87 -17.45
N GLY A 281 12.81 20.45 -18.20
CA GLY A 281 13.90 21.32 -18.66
C GLY A 281 14.89 21.74 -17.56
N ARG A 282 14.98 20.96 -16.48
CA ARG A 282 15.83 21.23 -15.31
C ARG A 282 16.71 20.02 -15.05
N LYS A 283 17.97 20.25 -14.66
CA LYS A 283 18.88 19.16 -14.27
C LYS A 283 18.59 18.76 -12.83
N ILE A 284 18.01 17.59 -12.65
CA ILE A 284 17.69 17.03 -11.34
C ILE A 284 18.73 15.98 -10.97
N THR A 285 19.24 16.08 -9.75
CA THR A 285 20.02 15.03 -9.08
C THR A 285 19.21 14.50 -7.93
N VAL A 286 18.96 13.19 -7.90
CA VAL A 286 18.29 12.51 -6.78
C VAL A 286 19.29 11.58 -6.12
N LEU A 287 19.42 11.71 -4.81
CA LEU A 287 20.16 10.80 -3.96
C LEU A 287 19.16 9.96 -3.14
N ASP A 288 19.05 8.67 -3.47
CA ASP A 288 18.30 7.71 -2.66
C ASP A 288 19.20 7.19 -1.55
N THR A 289 18.79 7.40 -0.30
CA THR A 289 19.56 6.98 0.87
C THR A 289 19.03 5.68 1.44
N PRO A 290 19.87 4.91 2.17
CA PRO A 290 19.36 3.89 3.06
C PRO A 290 18.32 4.44 4.03
N GLY A 291 17.38 3.58 4.46
CA GLY A 291 16.36 3.96 5.44
C GLY A 291 16.68 3.49 6.85
N TRP A 292 16.24 4.26 7.83
CA TRP A 292 16.15 3.79 9.21
C TRP A 292 14.94 2.90 9.43
N TRP A 293 14.92 2.17 10.53
CA TRP A 293 13.78 1.34 10.86
C TRP A 293 12.64 2.12 11.51
N LYS A 294 11.39 1.73 11.22
CA LYS A 294 10.19 2.41 11.75
C LYS A 294 10.01 2.26 13.27
N TYR A 295 10.45 1.14 13.84
CA TYR A 295 10.19 0.76 15.23
C TYR A 295 11.45 0.46 16.05
N PHE A 296 12.63 0.65 15.48
CA PHE A 296 13.88 0.43 16.20
C PHE A 296 14.53 1.77 16.50
N ALA A 297 15.03 1.88 17.73
CA ALA A 297 15.67 3.08 18.25
C ALA A 297 16.87 3.47 17.37
N SER A 298 17.27 4.74 17.42
CA SER A 298 18.30 5.27 16.52
C SER A 298 19.67 4.60 16.68
N GLU A 299 19.94 4.01 17.84
CA GLU A 299 21.17 3.26 18.16
C GLU A 299 21.27 1.94 17.38
N LEU A 300 20.14 1.43 16.88
CA LEU A 300 20.05 0.28 15.97
C LEU A 300 20.16 0.69 14.50
N ASN A 301 20.20 1.99 14.18
CA ASN A 301 20.41 2.43 12.81
C ASN A 301 21.89 2.37 12.46
N PRO A 302 22.26 1.71 11.36
CA PRO A 302 23.66 1.52 11.03
C PRO A 302 24.41 2.84 10.80
N ASP A 303 25.63 2.93 11.32
CA ASP A 303 26.52 4.08 11.12
C ASP A 303 26.72 4.45 9.64
N PHE A 304 26.53 3.49 8.72
CA PHE A 304 26.61 3.75 7.28
C PHE A 304 25.53 4.70 6.75
N ILE A 305 24.36 4.84 7.39
CA ILE A 305 23.34 5.82 6.96
C ILE A 305 23.85 7.24 7.25
N ARG A 306 24.42 7.43 8.44
CA ARG A 306 25.06 8.68 8.88
C ARG A 306 26.24 9.02 7.96
N SER A 307 27.16 8.08 7.77
CA SER A 307 28.31 8.26 6.90
C SER A 307 27.92 8.51 5.45
N ALA A 308 26.96 7.78 4.90
CA ALA A 308 26.59 7.92 3.49
C ALA A 308 25.84 9.23 3.20
N ILE A 309 25.06 9.77 4.14
CA ILE A 309 24.50 11.12 3.99
C ILE A 309 25.62 12.17 4.10
N LEU A 310 26.51 12.06 5.09
CA LEU A 310 27.63 13.00 5.28
C LEU A 310 28.61 13.00 4.10
N GLU A 311 28.99 11.83 3.59
CA GLU A 311 29.84 11.66 2.40
C GLU A 311 29.16 12.21 1.15
N SER A 312 27.89 11.90 0.94
CA SER A 312 27.16 12.41 -0.22
C SER A 312 27.05 13.94 -0.22
N VAL A 313 26.91 14.56 0.95
CA VAL A 313 26.85 16.01 1.14
C VAL A 313 28.24 16.64 1.04
N SER A 314 29.29 15.97 1.51
CA SER A 314 30.68 16.45 1.40
C SER A 314 31.22 16.44 -0.03
N GLU A 315 30.74 15.51 -0.87
CA GLU A 315 31.03 15.49 -2.31
C GLU A 315 30.22 16.55 -3.10
N CYS A 316 29.14 17.08 -2.54
CA CYS A 316 28.37 18.12 -3.20
C CYS A 316 29.06 19.48 -3.05
N LYS A 317 29.45 20.11 -4.17
CA LYS A 317 30.00 21.48 -4.18
C LYS A 317 29.05 22.53 -3.56
N LYS A 318 27.76 22.23 -3.50
CA LYS A 318 26.69 23.03 -2.86
C LYS A 318 25.78 22.09 -2.07
N PHE A 319 25.35 22.52 -0.88
CA PHE A 319 24.39 21.76 -0.07
C PHE A 319 23.13 21.42 -0.88
N PRO A 320 22.49 20.23 -0.67
CA PRO A 320 21.28 19.86 -1.39
C PRO A 320 20.19 20.93 -1.31
N ASN A 321 19.46 21.14 -2.40
CA ASN A 321 18.38 22.12 -2.46
C ASN A 321 17.19 21.69 -1.59
N ALA A 322 16.93 20.38 -1.48
CA ALA A 322 15.83 19.83 -0.71
C ALA A 322 16.16 18.48 -0.08
N MET A 323 15.65 18.28 1.13
CA MET A 323 15.53 16.99 1.81
C MET A 323 14.06 16.56 1.70
N LEU A 324 13.79 15.39 1.11
CA LEU A 324 12.45 14.81 1.07
C LEU A 324 12.37 13.74 2.15
N LEU A 325 11.62 14.00 3.21
CA LEU A 325 11.38 13.03 4.27
C LEU A 325 10.16 12.19 3.93
N VAL A 326 10.39 10.94 3.52
CA VAL A 326 9.37 10.06 2.98
C VAL A 326 8.61 9.33 4.09
N ILE A 327 7.31 9.60 4.16
CA ILE A 327 6.37 9.00 5.11
C ILE A 327 5.20 8.38 4.33
N PRO A 328 5.09 7.06 4.23
CA PRO A 328 3.90 6.41 3.73
C PRO A 328 2.63 6.85 4.47
N ALA A 329 1.64 7.31 3.71
CA ALA A 329 0.36 7.73 4.30
C ALA A 329 -0.46 6.54 4.84
N ASP A 330 -0.24 5.33 4.31
CA ASP A 330 -0.97 4.09 4.62
C ASP A 330 -0.63 3.50 6.00
N THR A 331 0.15 4.18 6.83
CA THR A 331 0.58 3.66 8.12
C THR A 331 0.57 4.72 9.21
N THR A 332 0.35 4.29 10.45
CA THR A 332 0.35 5.22 11.58
C THR A 332 1.72 5.84 11.86
N PHE A 333 1.69 7.10 12.30
CA PHE A 333 2.86 7.85 12.76
C PHE A 333 2.60 8.33 14.19
N GLN A 334 3.04 7.53 15.16
CA GLN A 334 2.81 7.76 16.58
C GLN A 334 4.05 8.35 17.26
N GLU A 335 3.97 8.63 18.57
CA GLU A 335 5.05 9.27 19.33
C GLU A 335 6.39 8.52 19.21
N GLU A 336 6.36 7.19 19.11
CA GLU A 336 7.57 6.39 18.89
C GLU A 336 8.23 6.68 17.54
N GLN A 337 7.44 6.75 16.46
CA GLN A 337 7.96 7.11 15.13
C GLN A 337 8.48 8.55 15.10
N LYS A 338 7.83 9.46 15.84
CA LYS A 338 8.30 10.84 16.02
C LYS A 338 9.68 10.87 16.66
N ARG A 339 9.89 10.18 17.80
CA ARG A 339 11.19 10.11 18.48
C ARG A 339 12.29 9.57 17.57
N ILE A 340 12.03 8.45 16.90
CA ILE A 340 12.99 7.84 15.97
C ILE A 340 13.32 8.80 14.82
N THR A 341 12.32 9.46 14.25
CA THR A 341 12.51 10.40 13.14
C THR A 341 13.31 11.62 13.59
N GLU A 342 13.01 12.18 14.76
CA GLU A 342 13.72 13.33 15.32
C GLU A 342 15.20 13.00 15.58
N GLN A 343 15.48 11.85 16.19
CA GLN A 343 16.85 11.38 16.44
C GLN A 343 17.65 11.15 15.16
N ASN A 344 17.05 10.59 14.11
CA ASN A 344 17.77 10.40 12.84
C ASN A 344 18.03 11.71 12.11
N MET A 345 17.09 12.67 12.19
CA MET A 345 17.22 13.95 11.53
C MET A 345 18.15 14.92 12.29
N SER A 346 18.29 14.79 13.61
CA SER A 346 19.17 15.64 14.43
C SER A 346 20.65 15.52 14.04
N ILE A 347 21.04 14.39 13.46
CA ILE A 347 22.38 14.14 12.90
C ILE A 347 22.75 15.17 11.83
N LEU A 348 21.77 15.68 11.08
CA LEU A 348 21.96 16.67 10.02
C LEU A 348 21.93 18.12 10.54
N GLY A 349 21.73 18.29 11.85
CA GLY A 349 21.61 19.57 12.55
C GLY A 349 20.20 20.17 12.46
N ASP A 350 19.86 21.02 13.42
CA ASP A 350 18.50 21.58 13.57
C ASP A 350 18.00 22.39 12.36
N ASP A 351 18.92 22.93 11.57
CA ASP A 351 18.54 23.69 10.38
C ASP A 351 18.09 22.80 9.21
N VAL A 352 18.32 21.47 9.25
CA VAL A 352 17.86 20.53 8.20
C VAL A 352 16.36 20.63 7.98
N TRP A 353 15.59 20.87 9.04
CA TRP A 353 14.14 21.01 9.00
C TRP A 353 13.70 22.18 8.12
N LYS A 354 14.54 23.23 7.99
CA LYS A 354 14.31 24.38 7.10
C LYS A 354 14.45 24.01 5.62
N HIS A 355 15.13 22.92 5.29
CA HIS A 355 15.26 22.40 3.92
C HIS A 355 14.48 21.12 3.68
N THR A 356 13.59 20.74 4.61
CA THR A 356 12.84 19.49 4.53
C THR A 356 11.40 19.72 4.08
N ILE A 357 10.96 18.88 3.14
CA ILE A 357 9.56 18.70 2.75
C ILE A 357 9.15 17.28 3.15
N VAL A 358 8.03 17.13 3.84
CA VAL A 358 7.46 15.81 4.14
C VAL A 358 6.82 15.27 2.86
N LEU A 359 7.35 14.17 2.32
CA LEU A 359 6.80 13.52 1.13
C LEU A 359 5.94 12.33 1.54
N PHE A 360 4.63 12.49 1.42
CA PHE A 360 3.70 11.40 1.60
C PHE A 360 3.66 10.51 0.37
N THR A 361 4.01 9.23 0.55
CA THR A 361 3.86 8.22 -0.50
C THR A 361 2.56 7.45 -0.29
N TRP A 362 2.16 6.68 -1.30
CA TRP A 362 0.93 5.88 -1.28
C TRP A 362 -0.34 6.74 -1.26
N GLY A 363 -0.32 7.90 -1.94
CA GLY A 363 -1.48 8.76 -2.09
C GLY A 363 -2.69 8.06 -2.74
N ASP A 364 -2.46 7.02 -3.55
CA ASP A 364 -3.50 6.17 -4.15
C ASP A 364 -4.39 5.47 -3.11
N ARG A 365 -3.89 5.31 -1.88
CA ARG A 365 -4.57 4.62 -0.79
C ARG A 365 -5.63 5.48 -0.11
N PHE A 366 -5.65 6.79 -0.39
CA PHE A 366 -6.48 7.80 0.27
C PHE A 366 -7.32 8.61 -0.74
N LYS A 367 -8.05 7.94 -1.64
CA LYS A 367 -8.85 8.65 -2.66
C LYS A 367 -9.94 9.55 -2.08
N ASP A 368 -10.56 9.15 -0.97
CA ASP A 368 -11.67 9.87 -0.35
C ASP A 368 -11.23 10.78 0.82
N ILE A 369 -9.92 10.86 1.06
CA ILE A 369 -9.32 11.54 2.21
C ILE A 369 -8.22 12.46 1.70
N SER A 370 -8.39 13.77 1.90
CA SER A 370 -7.30 14.71 1.65
C SER A 370 -6.13 14.48 2.62
N ILE A 371 -4.92 14.83 2.21
CA ILE A 371 -3.76 14.69 3.07
C ILE A 371 -3.88 15.55 4.34
N GLU A 372 -4.52 16.71 4.25
CA GLU A 372 -4.75 17.57 5.40
C GLU A 372 -5.64 16.89 6.44
N GLN A 373 -6.72 16.22 6.01
CA GLN A 373 -7.55 15.40 6.90
C GLN A 373 -6.74 14.27 7.54
N HIS A 374 -5.89 13.59 6.77
CA HIS A 374 -5.01 12.55 7.31
C HIS A 374 -4.10 13.11 8.42
N ILE A 375 -3.38 14.20 8.14
CA ILE A 375 -2.47 14.83 9.13
C ILE A 375 -3.23 15.30 10.37
N GLU A 376 -4.42 15.91 10.23
CA GLU A 376 -5.22 16.35 11.39
C GLU A 376 -5.82 15.18 12.20
N SER A 377 -6.05 14.03 11.57
CA SER A 377 -6.67 12.87 12.20
C SER A 377 -5.69 11.90 12.88
N GLU A 378 -4.44 11.86 12.43
CA GLU A 378 -3.47 10.84 12.87
C GLU A 378 -2.93 11.08 14.29
N GLY A 379 -2.92 12.35 14.70
CA GLY A 379 -2.55 12.79 16.05
C GLY A 379 -1.39 13.79 16.08
N GLU A 380 -1.02 14.21 17.30
CA GLU A 380 -0.04 15.26 17.54
C GLU A 380 1.35 14.95 16.96
N ALA A 381 1.75 13.68 16.92
CA ALA A 381 3.06 13.27 16.41
C ALA A 381 3.25 13.62 14.92
N LEU A 382 2.24 13.34 14.07
CA LEU A 382 2.31 13.65 12.65
C LEU A 382 2.13 15.15 12.39
N GLN A 383 1.24 15.81 13.15
CA GLN A 383 1.07 17.26 13.08
C GLN A 383 2.38 17.97 13.43
N TRP A 384 3.04 17.55 14.52
CA TRP A 384 4.35 18.05 14.92
C TRP A 384 5.38 17.91 13.79
N LEU A 385 5.45 16.77 13.12
CA LEU A 385 6.43 16.55 12.04
C LEU A 385 6.23 17.55 10.90
N VAL A 386 4.97 17.71 10.48
CA VAL A 386 4.60 18.63 9.39
C VAL A 386 4.86 20.08 9.80
N GLU A 387 4.56 20.46 11.04
CA GLU A 387 4.81 21.79 11.59
C GLU A 387 6.32 22.08 11.76
N LYS A 388 7.11 21.08 12.19
CA LYS A 388 8.58 21.16 12.25
C LYS A 388 9.18 21.45 10.87
N CYS A 389 8.56 20.91 9.81
CA CYS A 389 8.88 21.20 8.42
C CYS A 389 8.20 22.47 7.86
N ARG A 390 7.66 23.35 8.72
CA ARG A 390 6.96 24.60 8.37
C ARG A 390 5.75 24.39 7.44
N ASN A 391 4.96 23.37 7.72
CA ASN A 391 3.81 22.95 6.91
C ASN A 391 4.13 22.65 5.43
N ARG A 392 5.37 22.28 5.12
CA ARG A 392 5.75 21.86 3.77
C ARG A 392 5.59 20.35 3.64
N TYR A 393 4.59 19.96 2.87
CA TYR A 393 4.34 18.58 2.50
C TYR A 393 3.89 18.46 1.04
N HIS A 394 4.08 17.28 0.50
CA HIS A 394 3.65 16.91 -0.84
C HIS A 394 3.23 15.44 -0.87
N VAL A 395 2.37 15.06 -1.81
CA VAL A 395 1.79 13.70 -1.89
C VAL A 395 2.07 13.13 -3.26
N PHE A 396 2.62 11.93 -3.31
CA PHE A 396 2.75 11.16 -4.55
C PHE A 396 1.76 10.00 -4.59
N ASP A 397 0.98 9.97 -5.68
CA ASP A 397 0.42 8.72 -6.19
C ASP A 397 1.47 8.08 -7.11
N ASN A 398 2.35 7.28 -6.51
CA ASN A 398 3.39 6.54 -7.23
C ASN A 398 2.82 5.49 -8.21
N THR A 399 1.51 5.26 -8.19
CA THR A 399 0.84 4.34 -9.11
C THR A 399 0.37 5.05 -10.39
N ASP A 400 0.22 6.37 -10.35
CA ASP A 400 -0.05 7.22 -11.51
C ASP A 400 1.23 7.91 -12.00
N LYS A 401 2.14 7.10 -12.56
CA LYS A 401 3.41 7.60 -13.13
C LYS A 401 3.23 8.59 -14.30
N LYS A 402 2.02 8.70 -14.86
CA LYS A 402 1.74 9.57 -16.01
C LYS A 402 1.40 10.99 -15.61
N ASN A 403 0.84 11.17 -14.42
CA ASN A 403 0.55 12.49 -13.89
C ASN A 403 1.87 13.20 -13.52
N ARG A 404 2.31 14.10 -14.39
CA ARG A 404 3.53 14.89 -14.19
C ARG A 404 3.29 16.13 -13.32
N ASP A 405 2.04 16.54 -13.13
CA ASP A 405 1.69 17.72 -12.33
C ASP A 405 2.16 17.58 -10.88
N GLN A 406 2.09 16.37 -10.32
CA GLN A 406 2.64 16.09 -8.98
C GLN A 406 4.14 16.37 -8.90
N VAL A 407 4.94 16.01 -9.92
CA VAL A 407 6.37 16.34 -9.94
C VAL A 407 6.59 17.84 -10.13
N THR A 408 5.90 18.47 -11.07
CA THR A 408 6.01 19.91 -11.32
C THR A 408 5.65 20.73 -10.06
N GLU A 409 4.60 20.35 -9.33
CA GLU A 409 4.21 20.99 -8.06
C GLU A 409 5.27 20.80 -6.97
N LEU A 410 5.86 19.60 -6.85
CA LEU A 410 6.95 19.35 -5.91
C LEU A 410 8.16 20.25 -6.22
N LEU A 411 8.57 20.33 -7.49
CA LEU A 411 9.71 21.15 -7.88
C LEU A 411 9.45 22.64 -7.64
N GLN A 412 8.20 23.10 -7.81
CA GLN A 412 7.80 24.46 -7.44
C GLN A 412 7.89 24.71 -5.93
N LYS A 413 7.47 23.75 -5.09
CA LYS A 413 7.62 23.84 -3.63
C LYS A 413 9.10 23.90 -3.22
N ILE A 414 9.99 23.23 -3.94
CA ILE A 414 11.44 23.31 -3.72
C ILE A 414 11.96 24.71 -4.06
N ASP A 415 11.53 25.31 -5.18
CA ASP A 415 11.93 26.67 -5.56
C ASP A 415 11.51 27.70 -4.50
N GLU A 416 10.25 27.61 -4.04
CA GLU A 416 9.70 28.45 -2.97
C GLU A 416 10.51 28.31 -1.68
N MET A 417 10.77 27.06 -1.27
CA MET A 417 11.56 26.75 -0.08
C MET A 417 12.99 27.30 -0.16
N VAL A 418 13.67 27.15 -1.30
CA VAL A 418 15.03 27.64 -1.47
C VAL A 418 15.09 29.17 -1.47
N ALA A 419 14.08 29.83 -2.05
CA ALA A 419 13.99 31.29 -2.03
C ALA A 419 13.84 31.84 -0.60
N GLU A 420 13.03 31.19 0.25
CA GLU A 420 12.87 31.54 1.66
C GLU A 420 14.14 31.32 2.50
N ASN A 421 14.90 30.25 2.23
CA ASN A 421 15.99 29.78 3.09
C ASN A 421 17.39 30.10 2.54
N SER A 422 17.51 31.18 1.76
CA SER A 422 18.73 31.61 1.05
C SER A 422 19.98 31.87 1.92
N SER A 423 19.87 31.78 3.25
CA SER A 423 20.97 31.95 4.21
C SER A 423 21.54 30.65 4.80
N PHE A 424 21.00 29.48 4.47
CA PHE A 424 21.53 28.23 5.03
C PHE A 424 22.83 27.80 4.34
N ARG A 425 23.93 27.92 5.07
CA ARG A 425 25.14 27.13 4.85
C ARG A 425 25.19 26.12 5.99
N LEU A 426 25.35 24.84 5.66
CA LEU A 426 25.78 23.84 6.64
C LEU A 426 26.96 24.45 7.38
N LYS A 427 26.82 24.73 8.68
CA LYS A 427 27.97 25.16 9.48
C LYS A 427 29.00 24.07 9.26
N THR A 428 30.09 24.42 8.57
CA THR A 428 31.22 23.52 8.35
C THR A 428 31.46 22.79 9.64
N TRP A 429 31.37 21.46 9.60
CA TRP A 429 31.75 20.57 10.69
C TRP A 429 33.23 20.81 10.96
N LYS A 430 33.55 21.88 11.69
CA LYS A 430 34.80 21.98 12.40
C LYS A 430 34.62 21.09 13.59
N ASN A 431 35.35 19.98 13.57
CA ASN A 431 35.59 19.10 14.70
C ASN A 431 35.47 19.89 16.00
N HIS A 432 34.37 19.71 16.72
CA HIS A 432 34.27 20.17 18.09
C HIS A 432 33.91 18.97 18.95
N ASP A 433 34.93 18.60 19.71
CA ASP A 433 34.85 18.14 21.08
C ASP A 433 34.33 16.73 21.32
N GLU A 434 35.27 15.80 21.18
CA GLU A 434 35.49 14.75 22.17
C GLU A 434 35.57 15.38 23.57
N LYS A 435 34.43 15.69 24.20
CA LYS A 435 34.30 15.87 25.67
C LYS A 435 32.84 16.10 26.06
N SER A 436 32.10 15.01 26.23
CA SER A 436 31.60 14.57 27.55
C SER A 436 30.64 13.39 27.36
N CYS A 437 31.19 12.19 27.17
CA CYS A 437 30.49 10.99 27.62
C CYS A 437 31.14 10.64 28.95
N GLN A 438 30.34 10.63 30.01
CA GLN A 438 30.71 10.04 31.29
C GLN A 438 31.28 8.64 31.03
N GLU A 439 32.31 8.25 31.78
CA GLU A 439 32.87 6.90 31.74
C GLU A 439 31.77 5.88 32.12
N THR A 440 31.01 5.42 31.13
CA THR A 440 30.19 4.22 31.23
C THR A 440 31.04 3.00 30.88
N ASP A 441 30.69 1.89 31.50
CA ASP A 441 31.49 0.67 31.55
C ASP A 441 31.77 0.12 30.14
N LYS A 442 33.04 0.03 29.73
CA LYS A 442 33.47 -0.43 28.38
C LYS A 442 32.92 -1.82 28.04
N GLN A 443 32.60 -2.62 29.06
CA GLN A 443 32.02 -3.94 28.90
C GLN A 443 30.52 -3.89 28.53
N GLU A 444 29.77 -2.91 29.04
CA GLU A 444 28.36 -2.70 28.67
C GLU A 444 28.23 -2.20 27.23
N ASP A 445 29.10 -1.28 26.80
CA ASP A 445 29.15 -0.78 25.41
C ASP A 445 29.49 -1.88 24.41
N LEU A 446 30.47 -2.75 24.72
CA LEU A 446 30.82 -3.86 23.85
C LEU A 446 29.70 -4.92 23.77
N ASN A 447 29.08 -5.24 24.91
CA ASN A 447 27.93 -6.14 24.97
C ASN A 447 26.73 -5.57 24.20
N MET A 448 26.51 -4.26 24.26
CA MET A 448 25.48 -3.58 23.50
C MET A 448 25.78 -3.62 21.99
N GLN A 449 27.01 -3.31 21.56
CA GLN A 449 27.43 -3.40 20.15
C GLN A 449 27.28 -4.81 19.57
N ILE A 450 27.62 -5.85 20.34
CA ILE A 450 27.43 -7.25 19.92
C ILE A 450 25.93 -7.53 19.71
N ARG A 451 25.07 -7.16 20.66
CA ARG A 451 23.61 -7.31 20.54
C ARG A 451 23.03 -6.55 19.34
N LEU A 452 23.50 -5.32 19.08
CA LEU A 452 23.08 -4.53 17.92
C LEU A 452 23.45 -5.23 16.60
N LYS A 453 24.65 -5.82 16.53
CA LYS A 453 25.12 -6.56 15.36
C LYS A 453 24.32 -7.83 15.12
N ASP A 454 23.98 -8.57 16.18
CA ASP A 454 23.13 -9.76 16.10
C ASP A 454 21.72 -9.42 15.61
N ILE A 455 21.14 -8.32 16.12
CA ILE A 455 19.83 -7.83 15.66
C ILE A 455 19.91 -7.40 14.18
N CYS A 456 20.92 -6.63 13.78
CA CYS A 456 21.09 -6.23 12.37
C CYS A 456 21.23 -7.43 11.43
N HIS A 457 22.03 -8.42 11.81
CA HIS A 457 22.19 -9.65 11.05
C HIS A 457 20.86 -10.42 10.94
N PHE A 458 20.13 -10.57 12.04
CA PHE A 458 18.80 -11.20 12.02
C PHE A 458 17.81 -10.46 11.12
N LEU A 459 17.80 -9.13 11.17
CA LEU A 459 16.97 -8.30 10.30
C LEU A 459 17.30 -8.54 8.83
N ASP A 460 18.58 -8.48 8.47
CA ASP A 460 19.01 -8.66 7.08
C ASP A 460 18.74 -10.09 6.57
N GLU A 461 18.96 -11.13 7.38
CA GLU A 461 18.62 -12.53 7.05
C GLU A 461 17.10 -12.75 6.96
N GLY A 462 16.32 -12.10 7.83
CA GLY A 462 14.86 -12.07 7.74
C GLY A 462 14.38 -11.48 6.41
N PHE A 463 14.97 -10.35 6.00
CA PHE A 463 14.68 -9.71 4.72
C PHE A 463 14.99 -10.61 3.53
N LYS A 464 16.16 -11.27 3.52
CA LYS A 464 16.55 -12.20 2.46
C LYS A 464 15.56 -13.36 2.35
N ARG A 465 15.24 -14.01 3.48
CA ARG A 465 14.26 -15.11 3.53
C ARG A 465 12.90 -14.68 2.99
N LYS A 466 12.41 -13.51 3.40
CA LYS A 466 11.12 -13.00 2.93
C LYS A 466 11.15 -12.61 1.45
N ALA A 467 12.24 -12.03 0.97
CA ALA A 467 12.43 -11.71 -0.45
C ALA A 467 12.30 -12.97 -1.33
N GLU A 468 12.94 -14.06 -0.91
CA GLU A 468 12.86 -15.35 -1.60
C GLU A 468 11.45 -15.95 -1.56
N GLU A 469 10.75 -15.85 -0.43
CA GLU A 469 9.37 -16.30 -0.30
C GLU A 469 8.44 -15.54 -1.26
N ILE A 470 8.55 -14.20 -1.29
CA ILE A 470 7.80 -13.34 -2.20
C ILE A 470 8.13 -13.71 -3.65
N ARG A 471 9.40 -13.94 -3.97
CA ARG A 471 9.82 -14.36 -5.31
C ARG A 471 9.16 -15.69 -5.71
N ARG A 472 9.15 -16.70 -4.83
CA ARG A 472 8.47 -17.99 -5.09
C ARG A 472 6.96 -17.80 -5.29
N LYS A 473 6.32 -16.92 -4.52
CA LYS A 473 4.90 -16.58 -4.68
C LYS A 473 4.61 -15.89 -5.99
N ILE A 474 5.46 -14.95 -6.42
CA ILE A 474 5.38 -14.33 -7.74
C ILE A 474 5.56 -15.38 -8.82
N ASP A 475 6.56 -16.25 -8.71
CA ASP A 475 6.80 -17.34 -9.67
C ASP A 475 5.58 -18.24 -9.81
N LYS A 476 4.98 -18.66 -8.69
CA LYS A 476 3.72 -19.43 -8.70
C LYS A 476 2.58 -18.68 -9.36
N LEU A 477 2.35 -17.41 -9.00
CA LEU A 477 1.32 -16.57 -9.64
C LEU A 477 1.54 -16.42 -11.14
N CYS A 478 2.79 -16.44 -11.60
CA CYS A 478 3.13 -16.37 -13.02
C CYS A 478 2.85 -17.70 -13.72
N MET A 479 3.19 -18.83 -13.09
CA MET A 479 2.84 -20.16 -13.60
C MET A 479 1.33 -20.36 -13.66
N ASP A 480 0.57 -19.97 -12.63
CA ASP A 480 -0.91 -20.05 -12.63
C ASP A 480 -1.51 -19.22 -13.78
N VAL A 481 -0.95 -18.04 -14.07
CA VAL A 481 -1.36 -17.22 -15.23
C VAL A 481 -1.00 -17.90 -16.56
N LEU A 482 0.11 -18.63 -16.63
CA LEU A 482 0.50 -19.38 -17.84
C LEU A 482 -0.36 -20.64 -18.04
N ASP A 483 -0.65 -21.40 -16.98
CA ASP A 483 -1.43 -22.64 -17.02
C ASP A 483 -2.92 -22.41 -17.34
N LEU A 484 -3.51 -21.31 -16.85
CA LEU A 484 -4.87 -20.90 -17.25
C LEU A 484 -5.00 -20.60 -18.75
N ASN A 485 -3.88 -20.38 -19.47
CA ASN A 485 -3.89 -20.14 -20.91
C ASN A 485 -3.72 -21.42 -21.76
N LEU A 486 -3.30 -22.54 -21.18
CA LEU A 486 -3.16 -23.84 -21.85
C LEU A 486 -4.48 -24.65 -21.87
N GLN A 487 -5.34 -24.46 -20.86
CA GLN A 487 -6.66 -25.12 -20.83
C GLN A 487 -7.67 -24.51 -21.81
N ASP A 488 -7.38 -23.32 -22.35
CA ASP A 488 -8.19 -22.61 -23.34
C ASP A 488 -7.80 -23.00 -24.81
N SER A 489 -6.79 -23.85 -24.99
CA SER A 489 -6.42 -24.48 -26.27
C SER A 489 -6.93 -25.93 -26.31
N GLY A 490 -8.16 -26.11 -26.77
CA GLY A 490 -8.71 -27.43 -27.01
C GLY A 490 -7.94 -28.20 -28.09
N SER A 491 -7.53 -29.42 -27.75
CA SER A 491 -7.28 -30.58 -28.62
C SER A 491 -6.44 -30.34 -29.89
N MET A 492 -5.14 -30.56 -29.77
CA MET A 492 -4.40 -31.30 -30.79
C MET A 492 -3.44 -32.27 -30.09
N ASN A 493 -3.75 -33.56 -30.17
CA ASN A 493 -2.82 -34.63 -29.86
C ASN A 493 -1.71 -34.59 -30.90
N ASP A 494 -0.49 -34.31 -30.48
CA ASP A 494 0.74 -34.97 -30.97
C ASP A 494 1.87 -34.74 -29.94
N PRO A 495 2.64 -35.77 -29.59
CA PRO A 495 3.71 -35.63 -28.60
C PRO A 495 4.90 -34.88 -29.22
N ILE A 496 5.15 -33.67 -28.75
CA ILE A 496 6.41 -32.96 -29.04
C ILE A 496 7.47 -33.50 -28.07
N ASP A 497 8.36 -34.34 -28.61
CA ASP A 497 9.57 -34.81 -27.94
C ASP A 497 10.55 -33.65 -27.78
N LEU A 498 10.64 -33.12 -26.55
CA LEU A 498 11.63 -32.12 -26.12
C LEU A 498 12.65 -32.76 -25.16
N ALA A 499 13.19 -33.92 -25.55
CA ALA A 499 14.42 -34.44 -24.97
C ALA A 499 15.61 -34.00 -25.82
N GLN A 500 16.13 -32.78 -25.56
CA GLN A 500 17.56 -32.42 -25.66
C GLN A 500 17.73 -30.90 -25.49
N ASP A 501 17.84 -30.45 -24.24
CA ASP A 501 18.84 -29.46 -23.83
C ASP A 501 18.87 -29.41 -22.30
N LYS A 502 19.83 -30.12 -21.72
CA LYS A 502 20.15 -30.01 -20.30
C LYS A 502 20.83 -28.66 -20.07
N PRO A 503 20.40 -27.85 -19.09
CA PRO A 503 21.19 -26.71 -18.65
C PRO A 503 22.50 -27.22 -18.02
N PRO A 504 23.61 -26.45 -18.11
CA PRO A 504 24.88 -26.87 -17.54
C PRO A 504 24.74 -27.06 -16.03
N ASP A 505 25.14 -28.25 -15.60
CA ASP A 505 25.13 -28.73 -14.23
C ASP A 505 26.09 -27.88 -13.39
N SER A 506 25.58 -26.81 -12.79
CA SER A 506 26.27 -26.08 -11.72
C SER A 506 25.57 -26.27 -10.38
N HIS A 507 25.17 -27.51 -10.08
CA HIS A 507 24.88 -27.92 -8.71
C HIS A 507 26.19 -28.10 -7.93
N ARG A 508 26.76 -26.99 -7.45
CA ARG A 508 27.43 -27.06 -6.14
C ARG A 508 26.32 -26.94 -5.10
N PRO A 509 26.03 -27.98 -4.30
CA PRO A 509 25.16 -27.80 -3.15
C PRO A 509 25.87 -26.79 -2.24
N LEU A 510 25.32 -25.58 -2.13
CA LEU A 510 25.66 -24.68 -1.04
C LEU A 510 25.40 -25.47 0.23
N LYS A 511 26.46 -25.65 1.04
CA LYS A 511 26.42 -26.34 2.32
C LYS A 511 25.15 -25.92 3.06
N ALA A 512 24.40 -26.92 3.55
CA ALA A 512 23.30 -26.71 4.46
C ALA A 512 23.73 -25.68 5.51
N ILE A 513 23.08 -24.53 5.50
CA ILE A 513 23.24 -23.51 6.53
C ILE A 513 22.78 -24.21 7.81
N SER A 514 23.72 -24.50 8.69
CA SER A 514 23.43 -25.00 10.03
C SER A 514 22.39 -24.06 10.66
N ALA A 515 21.32 -24.63 11.21
CA ALA A 515 20.31 -23.88 11.96
C ALA A 515 21.01 -22.97 12.99
N PRO A 516 20.73 -21.65 13.01
CA PRO A 516 21.31 -20.78 14.02
C PRO A 516 20.83 -21.21 15.40
N GLN A 517 21.73 -21.10 16.38
CA GLN A 517 21.45 -21.24 17.81
C GLN A 517 20.19 -20.43 18.18
N GLN A 518 19.35 -20.99 19.05
CA GLN A 518 18.08 -20.40 19.52
C GLN A 518 18.15 -18.87 19.65
N ASP A 519 17.41 -18.19 18.77
CA ASP A 519 17.32 -16.72 18.66
C ASP A 519 16.94 -16.10 20.02
N ASN A 520 17.89 -15.44 20.67
CA ASN A 520 17.68 -14.68 21.92
C ASN A 520 17.03 -13.31 21.64
N ILE A 521 16.11 -13.26 20.68
CA ILE A 521 15.47 -12.04 20.16
C ILE A 521 14.08 -11.92 20.78
N PRO A 522 13.74 -10.78 21.41
CA PRO A 522 12.42 -10.56 22.00
C PRO A 522 11.29 -10.81 21.00
N GLU A 523 10.24 -11.50 21.44
CA GLU A 523 9.06 -11.82 20.62
C GLU A 523 8.39 -10.55 20.03
N THR A 524 8.47 -9.44 20.76
CA THR A 524 8.01 -8.12 20.29
C THR A 524 8.74 -7.67 19.02
N ILE A 525 10.02 -7.98 18.86
CA ILE A 525 10.79 -7.62 17.65
C ILE A 525 10.36 -8.51 16.48
N LYS A 526 10.16 -9.81 16.71
CA LYS A 526 9.70 -10.75 15.67
C LYS A 526 8.34 -10.36 15.13
N THR A 527 7.40 -10.04 16.00
CA THR A 527 6.05 -9.60 15.62
C THR A 527 6.05 -8.29 14.82
N LEU A 528 6.88 -7.30 15.21
CA LEU A 528 7.05 -6.05 14.43
C LEU A 528 7.65 -6.31 13.04
N LEU A 529 8.57 -7.27 12.93
CA LEU A 529 9.17 -7.62 11.64
C LEU A 529 8.21 -8.37 10.73
N GLU A 530 7.47 -9.33 11.27
CA GLU A 530 6.43 -10.04 10.53
C GLU A 530 5.38 -9.08 9.99
N ARG A 531 5.03 -8.04 10.76
CA ARG A 531 4.14 -6.96 10.31
C ARG A 531 4.71 -6.20 9.10
N GLU A 532 5.94 -5.71 9.18
CA GLU A 532 6.59 -4.98 8.07
C GLU A 532 6.81 -5.88 6.84
N PHE A 533 7.20 -7.14 7.04
CA PHE A 533 7.34 -8.13 5.97
C PHE A 533 6.03 -8.48 5.28
N SER A 534 4.95 -8.59 6.05
CA SER A 534 3.62 -8.81 5.49
C SER A 534 3.21 -7.61 4.62
N ARG A 535 3.36 -6.39 5.15
CA ARG A 535 3.09 -5.16 4.39
C ARG A 535 3.89 -5.10 3.09
N TRP A 536 5.18 -5.41 3.15
CA TRP A 536 6.05 -5.47 1.99
C TRP A 536 5.60 -6.47 0.92
N GLU A 537 5.28 -7.71 1.33
CA GLU A 537 4.75 -8.74 0.43
C GLU A 537 3.48 -8.24 -0.26
N SER A 538 2.55 -7.67 0.50
CA SER A 538 1.27 -7.18 -0.02
C SER A 538 1.46 -6.10 -1.08
N ILE A 539 2.31 -5.11 -0.79
CA ILE A 539 2.69 -4.05 -1.72
C ILE A 539 3.19 -4.63 -3.05
N ILE A 540 4.11 -5.59 -2.98
CA ILE A 540 4.70 -6.20 -4.19
C ILE A 540 3.64 -6.99 -4.94
N ILE A 541 2.90 -7.86 -4.26
CA ILE A 541 1.92 -8.76 -4.87
C ILE A 541 0.76 -7.97 -5.50
N ASP A 542 0.28 -6.90 -4.85
CA ASP A 542 -0.77 -6.05 -5.42
C ASP A 542 -0.26 -5.26 -6.63
N GLY A 543 1.00 -4.80 -6.60
CA GLY A 543 1.67 -4.21 -7.76
C GLY A 543 1.72 -5.17 -8.95
N VAL A 544 2.17 -6.42 -8.72
CA VAL A 544 2.21 -7.49 -9.73
C VAL A 544 0.82 -7.77 -10.29
N ARG A 545 -0.20 -7.87 -9.42
CA ARG A 545 -1.60 -8.08 -9.84
C ARG A 545 -2.14 -6.92 -10.67
N LYS A 546 -1.82 -5.67 -10.32
CA LYS A 546 -2.23 -4.48 -11.09
C LYS A 546 -1.63 -4.50 -12.50
N VAL A 547 -0.35 -4.83 -12.61
CA VAL A 547 0.35 -4.98 -13.90
C VAL A 547 -0.29 -6.09 -14.72
N SER A 548 -0.51 -7.27 -14.13
CA SER A 548 -1.17 -8.41 -14.79
C SER A 548 -2.57 -8.06 -15.31
N ARG A 549 -3.40 -7.35 -14.54
CA ARG A 549 -4.71 -6.86 -14.99
C ARG A 549 -4.61 -5.88 -16.17
N THR A 550 -3.66 -4.95 -16.11
CA THR A 550 -3.45 -3.93 -17.15
C THR A 550 -3.04 -4.59 -18.47
N LEU A 551 -2.12 -5.56 -18.41
CA LEU A 551 -1.75 -6.41 -19.54
C LEU A 551 -2.98 -7.14 -20.08
N ASN A 552 -3.74 -7.83 -19.22
CA ASN A 552 -4.94 -8.55 -19.64
C ASN A 552 -5.97 -7.65 -20.33
N HIS A 553 -6.16 -6.41 -19.86
CA HIS A 553 -7.05 -5.43 -20.46
C HIS A 553 -6.53 -4.89 -21.82
N GLN A 554 -5.24 -4.59 -21.92
CA GLN A 554 -4.63 -4.20 -23.20
C GLN A 554 -4.75 -5.33 -24.23
N LEU A 555 -4.55 -6.57 -23.79
CA LEU A 555 -4.69 -7.76 -24.62
C LEU A 555 -6.15 -8.00 -25.01
N SER A 556 -7.14 -7.86 -24.11
CA SER A 556 -8.54 -7.99 -24.50
C SER A 556 -8.98 -6.90 -25.50
N SER A 557 -8.45 -5.67 -25.37
CA SER A 557 -8.72 -4.59 -26.33
C SER A 557 -8.11 -4.85 -27.73
N LEU A 558 -6.94 -5.50 -27.78
CA LEU A 558 -6.32 -5.96 -29.03
C LEU A 558 -7.10 -7.12 -29.67
N ARG A 559 -7.84 -7.91 -28.88
CA ARG A 559 -8.73 -9.02 -29.33
C ARG A 559 -9.94 -8.53 -30.10
N LEU A 560 -10.49 -7.38 -29.74
CA LEU A 560 -11.58 -6.76 -30.50
C LEU A 560 -11.12 -6.17 -31.84
N ARG A 561 -9.82 -5.85 -31.99
CA ARG A 561 -9.29 -5.15 -33.18
C ARG A 561 -8.74 -6.06 -34.28
N ARG A 562 -8.40 -7.31 -33.99
CA ARG A 562 -7.81 -8.25 -34.97
C ARG A 562 -8.53 -9.60 -34.87
N GLY A 563 -9.04 -10.12 -35.99
CA GLY A 563 -9.82 -11.36 -36.04
C GLY A 563 -9.09 -12.59 -35.45
N LYS A 564 -9.87 -13.61 -35.06
CA LYS A 564 -9.46 -14.80 -34.25
C LYS A 564 -8.16 -15.50 -34.72
N SER A 565 -7.92 -15.61 -36.02
CA SER A 565 -6.82 -16.41 -36.60
C SER A 565 -5.44 -15.74 -36.53
N GLN A 566 -5.36 -14.42 -36.75
CA GLN A 566 -4.12 -13.65 -36.57
C GLN A 566 -3.78 -13.44 -35.08
N TRP A 567 -4.77 -13.66 -34.21
CA TRP A 567 -4.69 -13.47 -32.78
C TRP A 567 -3.93 -14.59 -32.06
N MET A 568 -4.16 -15.85 -32.42
CA MET A 568 -3.55 -17.01 -31.75
C MET A 568 -2.01 -17.00 -31.84
N LEU A 569 -1.45 -16.70 -33.02
CA LEU A 569 0.00 -16.70 -33.25
C LEU A 569 0.75 -15.55 -32.55
N LEU A 570 0.12 -14.38 -32.40
CA LEU A 570 0.69 -13.23 -31.69
C LEU A 570 0.44 -13.31 -30.17
N ARG A 571 -0.65 -13.94 -29.73
CA ARG A 571 -1.06 -14.07 -28.33
C ARG A 571 -0.01 -14.81 -27.50
N ASP A 572 0.49 -15.94 -27.99
CA ASP A 572 1.38 -16.79 -27.20
C ASP A 572 2.83 -16.30 -27.21
N GLY A 573 3.28 -15.63 -28.28
CA GLY A 573 4.61 -15.02 -28.36
C GLY A 573 4.73 -13.71 -27.57
N TYR A 574 3.81 -12.76 -27.76
CA TYR A 574 3.90 -11.43 -27.14
C TYR A 574 3.48 -11.42 -25.66
N ARG A 575 2.49 -12.23 -25.24
CA ARG A 575 2.07 -12.33 -23.83
C ARG A 575 3.16 -12.96 -22.99
N THR A 576 3.68 -14.10 -23.41
CA THR A 576 4.71 -14.84 -22.69
C THR A 576 5.98 -14.01 -22.62
N ALA A 577 6.40 -13.36 -23.73
CA ALA A 577 7.57 -12.49 -23.72
C ALA A 577 7.41 -11.23 -22.86
N THR A 578 6.25 -10.56 -22.85
CA THR A 578 6.06 -9.31 -22.08
C THR A 578 5.84 -9.57 -20.58
N ILE A 579 5.14 -10.65 -20.24
CA ILE A 579 4.97 -11.11 -18.87
C ILE A 579 6.31 -11.63 -18.36
N MET A 580 7.01 -12.50 -19.10
CA MET A 580 8.37 -12.95 -18.76
C MET A 580 9.34 -11.78 -18.67
N PHE A 581 9.28 -10.77 -19.55
CA PHE A 581 10.16 -9.60 -19.49
C PHE A 581 9.90 -8.75 -18.25
N ASN A 582 8.64 -8.47 -17.90
CA ASN A 582 8.32 -7.75 -16.66
C ASN A 582 8.64 -8.56 -15.41
N ILE A 583 8.46 -9.89 -15.44
CA ILE A 583 8.86 -10.80 -14.36
C ILE A 583 10.38 -10.88 -14.26
N LEU A 584 11.11 -10.96 -15.37
CA LEU A 584 12.56 -10.91 -15.42
C LEU A 584 13.05 -9.56 -14.92
N LEU A 585 12.36 -8.46 -15.23
CA LEU A 585 12.67 -7.13 -14.71
C LEU A 585 12.44 -7.04 -13.20
N ILE A 586 11.36 -7.64 -12.69
CA ILE A 586 11.07 -7.73 -11.25
C ILE A 586 12.09 -8.64 -10.56
N LYS A 587 12.40 -9.81 -11.14
CA LYS A 587 13.44 -10.73 -10.67
C LYS A 587 14.80 -10.07 -10.67
N TYR A 588 15.16 -9.34 -11.72
CA TYR A 588 16.41 -8.59 -11.86
C TYR A 588 16.50 -7.46 -10.83
N LYS A 589 15.41 -6.71 -10.62
CA LYS A 589 15.30 -5.68 -9.56
C LYS A 589 15.43 -6.27 -8.14
N ILE A 590 15.02 -7.53 -7.94
CA ILE A 590 15.21 -8.26 -6.68
C ILE A 590 16.64 -8.86 -6.58
N GLN A 591 17.24 -9.30 -7.69
CA GLN A 591 18.49 -10.06 -7.74
C GLN A 591 19.76 -9.18 -7.66
N ASN A 592 19.72 -7.94 -8.15
CA ASN A 592 20.89 -7.03 -8.15
C ASN A 592 21.25 -6.43 -6.77
N GLN A 593 20.82 -7.06 -5.67
CA GLN A 593 21.20 -6.67 -4.31
C GLN A 593 22.55 -7.27 -3.84
N GLY A 594 23.35 -7.88 -4.74
CA GLY A 594 24.53 -8.65 -4.36
C GLY A 594 25.72 -8.64 -5.32
N SER A 595 25.82 -7.74 -6.29
CA SER A 595 27.00 -7.69 -7.18
C SER A 595 27.34 -6.26 -7.60
N LEU A 596 28.41 -5.73 -7.00
CA LEU A 596 29.15 -4.59 -7.55
C LEU A 596 29.80 -4.99 -8.88
N ASN A 597 29.84 -4.02 -9.81
CA ASN A 597 30.70 -3.90 -10.99
C ASN A 597 30.71 -5.04 -12.03
N ILE A 598 30.40 -4.71 -13.29
CA ILE A 598 31.36 -4.51 -14.40
C ILE A 598 30.56 -4.29 -15.70
N GLN A 599 30.89 -3.17 -16.37
CA GLN A 599 30.67 -2.75 -17.78
C GLN A 599 29.30 -2.91 -18.46
#